data_AF-A0A925EPQ2-F1
#
_entry.id   AF-A0A925EPQ2-F1
#
_cell.length_a   1.000
_cell.length_b   1.000
_cell.length_c   1.000
_cell.angle_alpha   90.00
_cell.angle_beta   90.00
_cell.angle_gamma   90.00
#
_symmetry.space_group_name_H-M   'P 1'
#
loop_
_entity.id
_entity.type
_entity.pdbx_description
1 polymer ?
#
loop_
_entity_poly.entity_id
_entity_poly.type
_entity_poly.pdbx_seq_one_letter_code
_entity_poly.pdbx_strand_id
1 'polypeptide(L)'
;MTDSAPLARTVFVEGEETNLTAFWGVIEKIRQVHALEHGTLTILGEAHPKQRLGGFSTDRGFFVYGAVEAGELLRAAHSALVRLNNGEPELAIHPQCGTNLSVGLLAAAGIGLGVSAILPRRLVPQLLGAGFSALSAVQIAKQLGTLAQRHVTTALPRNLEVVGVRSLTDGLGRSSHFVQTQFIG
;
A
#
# COMPACT_ATOMS: atom_id res chain seq x y z
N MET A 1 47.05 49.26 -14.85
CA MET A 1 45.92 49.10 -13.92
C MET A 1 44.98 48.09 -14.54
N THR A 2 45.21 46.80 -14.27
CA THR A 2 44.41 45.69 -14.80
C THR A 2 43.53 45.18 -13.67
N ASP A 3 42.25 45.53 -13.71
CA ASP A 3 41.28 45.12 -12.71
C ASP A 3 40.79 43.71 -13.05
N SER A 4 41.11 42.75 -12.18
CA SER A 4 40.75 41.34 -12.34
C SER A 4 39.72 41.00 -11.27
N ALA A 5 38.44 41.07 -11.61
CA ALA A 5 37.37 40.64 -10.73
C ALA A 5 37.41 39.09 -10.56
N PRO A 6 37.33 38.55 -9.34
CA PRO A 6 37.31 37.10 -9.14
C PRO A 6 35.93 36.54 -9.49
N LEU A 7 35.91 35.44 -10.26
CA LEU A 7 34.71 34.68 -10.59
C LEU A 7 34.08 34.12 -9.31
N ALA A 8 32.82 34.49 -9.05
CA ALA A 8 32.02 33.91 -7.98
C ALA A 8 31.83 32.41 -8.24
N ARG A 9 32.50 31.59 -7.42
CA ARG A 9 32.29 30.14 -7.38
C ARG A 9 30.90 29.90 -6.79
N THR A 10 29.97 29.41 -7.58
CA THR A 10 28.68 28.93 -7.08
C THR A 10 28.95 27.73 -6.18
N VAL A 11 28.90 27.95 -4.87
CA VAL A 11 28.93 26.87 -3.88
C VAL A 11 27.52 26.26 -3.89
N PHE A 12 27.40 25.05 -4.42
CA PHE A 12 26.20 24.24 -4.20
C PHE A 12 26.17 23.89 -2.72
N VAL A 13 25.25 24.51 -1.99
CA VAL A 13 24.91 24.09 -0.63
C VAL A 13 24.11 22.80 -0.79
N GLU A 14 24.78 21.67 -0.56
CA GLU A 14 24.15 20.36 -0.44
C GLU A 14 23.16 20.45 0.71
N GLY A 15 21.87 20.52 0.37
CA GLY A 15 20.80 20.74 1.33
C GLY A 15 20.74 19.56 2.30
N GLU A 16 20.89 19.85 3.59
CA GLU A 16 20.73 18.88 4.68
C GLU A 16 19.32 18.29 4.60
N GLU A 17 19.21 17.02 4.18
CA GLU A 17 17.92 16.32 4.20
C GLU A 17 17.40 16.28 5.63
N THR A 18 16.32 16.99 5.89
CA THR A 18 15.65 16.91 7.20
C THR A 18 15.12 15.49 7.43
N ASN A 19 15.06 15.04 8.68
CA ASN A 19 14.42 13.77 9.03
C ASN A 19 12.97 13.67 8.51
N LEU A 20 12.28 14.81 8.35
CA LEU A 20 10.93 14.88 7.80
C LEU A 20 10.89 14.60 6.30
N THR A 21 11.79 15.19 5.50
CA THR A 21 11.85 14.94 4.05
C THR A 21 12.20 13.49 3.75
N ALA A 22 13.15 12.92 4.49
CA ALA A 22 13.50 11.51 4.38
C ALA A 22 12.30 10.60 4.72
N PHE A 23 11.60 10.89 5.82
CA PHE A 23 10.39 10.16 6.20
C PHE A 23 9.30 10.22 5.12
N TRP A 24 8.99 11.41 4.60
CA TRP A 24 8.00 11.56 3.53
C TRP A 24 8.40 10.81 2.26
N GLY A 25 9.69 10.81 1.93
CA GLY A 25 10.23 10.02 0.82
C GLY A 25 9.98 8.52 0.99
N VAL A 26 10.15 7.98 2.20
CA VAL A 26 9.85 6.57 2.51
C VAL A 26 8.37 6.26 2.36
N ILE A 27 7.48 7.13 2.87
CA ILE A 27 6.03 6.94 2.75
C ILE A 27 5.60 6.90 1.28
N GLU A 28 6.10 7.83 0.46
CA GLU A 28 5.76 7.86 -0.96
C GLU A 28 6.27 6.61 -1.70
N LYS A 29 7.47 6.12 -1.37
CA LYS A 29 7.98 4.85 -1.93
C LYS A 29 7.07 3.68 -1.58
N ILE A 30 6.65 3.56 -0.31
CA ILE A 30 5.73 2.50 0.13
C ILE A 30 4.42 2.57 -0.64
N ARG A 31 3.84 3.75 -0.84
CA ARG A 31 2.58 3.92 -1.57
C ARG A 31 2.67 3.46 -3.03
N GLN A 32 3.80 3.72 -3.68
CA GLN A 32 4.05 3.28 -5.06
C GLN A 32 4.27 1.78 -5.16
N VAL A 33 5.05 1.21 -4.25
CA VAL A 33 5.23 -0.24 -4.15
C VAL A 33 3.90 -0.95 -3.85
N HIS A 34 3.05 -0.35 -3.01
CA HIS A 34 1.72 -0.88 -2.68
C HIS A 34 0.75 -0.87 -3.86
N ALA A 35 0.79 0.17 -4.71
CA ALA A 35 0.05 0.14 -5.97
C ALA A 35 0.50 -1.02 -6.88
N LEU A 36 1.81 -1.25 -6.97
CA LEU A 36 2.37 -2.35 -7.75
C LEU A 36 1.99 -3.72 -7.17
N GLU A 37 2.00 -3.89 -5.85
CA GLU A 37 1.51 -5.08 -5.17
C GLU A 37 0.04 -5.36 -5.55
N HIS A 38 -0.83 -4.36 -5.43
CA HIS A 38 -2.24 -4.50 -5.81
C HIS A 38 -2.42 -4.93 -7.26
N GLY A 39 -1.74 -4.27 -8.20
CA GLY A 39 -1.84 -4.63 -9.62
C GLY A 39 -1.33 -6.05 -9.88
N THR A 40 -0.26 -6.47 -9.19
CA THR A 40 0.31 -7.82 -9.30
C THR A 40 -0.68 -8.87 -8.82
N LEU A 41 -1.28 -8.65 -7.63
CA LEU A 41 -2.27 -9.56 -7.05
C LEU A 41 -3.55 -9.62 -7.88
N THR A 42 -3.99 -8.51 -8.46
CA THR A 42 -5.14 -8.48 -9.37
C THR A 42 -4.89 -9.34 -10.60
N ILE A 43 -3.74 -9.18 -11.27
CA ILE A 43 -3.40 -9.98 -12.47
C ILE A 43 -3.30 -11.48 -12.13
N LEU A 44 -2.68 -11.82 -11.00
CA LEU A 44 -2.61 -13.22 -10.55
C LEU A 44 -3.98 -13.78 -10.18
N GLY A 45 -4.85 -12.98 -9.57
CA GLY A 45 -6.22 -13.37 -9.21
C GLY A 45 -7.11 -13.59 -10.45
N GLU A 46 -6.90 -12.83 -11.51
CA GLU A 46 -7.55 -13.04 -12.81
C GLU A 46 -7.14 -14.37 -13.44
N ALA A 47 -5.84 -14.73 -13.35
CA ALA A 47 -5.32 -15.99 -13.85
C ALA A 47 -5.71 -17.20 -12.98
N HIS A 48 -5.78 -17.02 -11.66
CA HIS A 48 -6.03 -18.08 -10.67
C HIS A 48 -7.14 -17.75 -9.67
N PRO A 49 -8.43 -17.72 -10.07
CA PRO A 49 -9.52 -17.26 -9.21
C PRO A 49 -9.73 -18.06 -7.92
N LYS A 50 -9.20 -19.28 -7.85
CA LYS A 50 -9.30 -20.17 -6.67
C LYS A 50 -8.13 -20.02 -5.70
N GLN A 51 -7.03 -19.41 -6.13
CA GLN A 51 -5.87 -19.19 -5.27
C GLN A 51 -6.11 -17.95 -4.41
N ARG A 52 -5.79 -18.08 -3.12
CA ARG A 52 -5.80 -16.94 -2.20
C ARG A 52 -4.36 -16.46 -2.05
N LEU A 53 -4.09 -15.29 -2.59
CA LEU A 53 -2.83 -14.60 -2.45
C LEU A 53 -3.01 -13.39 -1.55
N GLY A 54 -2.06 -13.18 -0.64
CA GLY A 54 -1.97 -11.97 0.17
C GLY A 54 -0.67 -11.26 -0.12
N GLY A 55 -0.59 -9.98 0.21
CA GLY A 55 0.64 -9.21 0.05
C GLY A 55 0.93 -8.28 1.21
N PHE A 56 2.18 -7.82 1.25
CA PHE A 56 2.67 -6.84 2.21
C PHE A 56 3.78 -5.99 1.60
N SER A 57 3.54 -4.69 1.49
CA SER A 57 4.47 -3.74 0.87
C SER A 57 5.48 -3.12 1.83
N THR A 58 6.67 -2.84 1.29
CA THR A 58 7.77 -2.12 1.94
C THR A 58 8.29 -1.02 1.02
N ASP A 59 9.28 -0.24 1.45
CA ASP A 59 9.94 0.77 0.63
C ASP A 59 10.89 0.19 -0.44
N ARG A 60 11.16 -1.13 -0.41
CA ARG A 60 12.10 -1.82 -1.31
C ARG A 60 11.47 -2.95 -2.14
N GLY A 61 10.15 -3.08 -2.08
CA GLY A 61 9.42 -4.16 -2.72
C GLY A 61 8.30 -4.71 -1.85
N PHE A 62 7.70 -5.81 -2.24
CA PHE A 62 6.55 -6.39 -1.56
C PHE A 62 6.66 -7.91 -1.43
N PHE A 63 6.08 -8.43 -0.36
CA PHE A 63 5.92 -9.86 -0.15
C PHE A 63 4.61 -10.31 -0.79
N VAL A 64 4.62 -11.54 -1.31
CA VAL A 64 3.43 -12.28 -1.73
C VAL A 64 3.41 -13.60 -0.97
N TYR A 65 2.27 -13.88 -0.35
CA TYR A 65 2.01 -15.09 0.41
C TYR A 65 0.99 -15.95 -0.32
N GLY A 66 1.31 -17.24 -0.49
CA GLY A 66 0.44 -18.20 -1.15
C GLY A 66 1.19 -19.08 -2.14
N ALA A 67 0.45 -19.97 -2.80
CA ALA A 67 0.99 -20.87 -3.79
C ALA A 67 1.04 -20.17 -5.15
N VAL A 68 2.19 -19.63 -5.53
CA VAL A 68 2.45 -19.01 -6.84
C VAL A 68 3.87 -19.35 -7.29
N GLU A 69 4.07 -19.54 -8.59
CA GLU A 69 5.39 -19.79 -9.16
C GLU A 69 6.17 -18.46 -9.29
N ALA A 70 7.47 -18.47 -9.01
CA ALA A 70 8.27 -17.23 -8.95
C ALA A 70 8.35 -16.51 -10.31
N GLY A 71 8.50 -17.25 -11.41
CA GLY A 71 8.48 -16.72 -12.78
C GLY A 71 7.12 -16.15 -13.17
N GLU A 72 6.03 -16.79 -12.76
CA GLU A 72 4.67 -16.26 -12.93
C GLU A 72 4.46 -14.96 -12.14
N LEU A 73 4.87 -14.94 -10.88
CA LEU A 73 4.83 -13.73 -10.05
C LEU A 73 5.64 -12.59 -10.68
N LEU A 74 6.84 -12.88 -11.20
CA LEU A 74 7.67 -11.89 -11.88
C LEU A 74 6.97 -11.32 -13.13
N ARG A 75 6.38 -12.19 -13.97
CA ARG A 75 5.62 -11.75 -15.15
C ARG A 75 4.42 -10.90 -14.78
N ALA A 76 3.68 -11.28 -13.74
CA ALA A 76 2.54 -10.50 -13.24
C ALA A 76 2.98 -9.13 -12.71
N ALA A 77 4.09 -9.06 -11.97
CA ALA A 77 4.64 -7.82 -11.45
C ALA A 77 5.07 -6.86 -12.58
N HIS A 78 5.76 -7.37 -13.60
CA HIS A 78 6.10 -6.55 -14.77
C HIS A 78 4.85 -6.08 -15.53
N SER A 79 3.86 -6.96 -15.71
CA SER A 79 2.62 -6.61 -16.39
C SER A 79 1.83 -5.54 -15.62
N ALA A 80 1.77 -5.65 -14.29
CA ALA A 80 1.15 -4.66 -13.42
C ALA A 80 1.84 -3.31 -13.52
N LEU A 81 3.18 -3.29 -13.45
CA LEU A 81 3.97 -2.06 -13.59
C LEU A 81 3.71 -1.37 -14.92
N VAL A 82 3.73 -2.11 -16.03
CA VAL A 82 3.45 -1.58 -17.37
C VAL A 82 2.04 -1.00 -17.46
N ARG A 83 1.02 -1.71 -16.99
CA ARG A 83 -0.38 -1.25 -17.03
C ARG A 83 -0.62 -0.03 -16.15
N LEU A 84 -0.05 -0.01 -14.94
CA LEU A 84 -0.10 1.16 -14.04
C LEU A 84 0.53 2.39 -14.68
N ASN A 85 1.71 2.24 -15.32
CA ASN A 85 2.39 3.33 -16.03
C ASN A 85 1.63 3.78 -17.29
N ASN A 86 0.88 2.87 -17.92
CA ASN A 86 0.03 3.18 -19.08
C ASN A 86 -1.34 3.78 -18.73
N GLY A 87 -1.56 4.14 -17.46
CA GLY A 87 -2.78 4.85 -17.05
C GLY A 87 -3.95 3.96 -16.68
N GLU A 88 -3.69 2.77 -16.13
CA GLU A 88 -4.72 1.92 -15.51
C GLU A 88 -4.71 2.04 -13.96
N PRO A 89 -5.12 3.19 -13.38
CA PRO A 89 -5.00 3.43 -11.93
C PRO A 89 -5.89 2.54 -11.08
N GLU A 90 -6.92 1.92 -11.65
CA GLU A 90 -7.80 0.99 -10.92
C GLU A 90 -7.05 -0.27 -10.46
N LEU A 91 -5.93 -0.63 -11.12
CA LEU A 91 -5.06 -1.71 -10.65
C LEU A 91 -4.41 -1.41 -9.31
N ALA A 92 -4.29 -0.13 -8.93
CA ALA A 92 -3.74 0.26 -7.64
C ALA A 92 -4.75 0.11 -6.48
N ILE A 93 -5.94 -0.44 -6.73
CA ILE A 93 -7.00 -0.63 -5.73
C ILE A 93 -7.38 -2.10 -5.68
N HIS A 94 -7.23 -2.72 -4.51
CA HIS A 94 -7.54 -4.14 -4.32
C HIS A 94 -8.72 -4.34 -3.36
N PRO A 95 -9.72 -5.20 -3.70
CA PRO A 95 -10.91 -5.40 -2.87
C PRO A 95 -10.60 -6.04 -1.51
N GLN A 96 -9.53 -6.83 -1.42
CA GLN A 96 -9.11 -7.53 -0.20
C GLN A 96 -7.92 -6.84 0.50
N CYS A 97 -7.66 -5.56 0.21
CA CYS A 97 -6.62 -4.79 0.87
C CYS A 97 -6.89 -4.63 2.38
N GLY A 98 -5.85 -4.76 3.20
CA GLY A 98 -5.92 -4.54 4.66
C GLY A 98 -6.43 -3.15 5.04
N THR A 99 -6.21 -2.12 4.21
CA THR A 99 -6.76 -0.77 4.39
C THR A 99 -8.28 -0.79 4.57
N ASN A 100 -9.00 -1.66 3.85
CA ASN A 100 -10.46 -1.77 3.98
C ASN A 100 -10.87 -2.22 5.40
N LEU A 101 -10.13 -3.18 5.97
CA LEU A 101 -10.36 -3.65 7.33
C LEU A 101 -10.03 -2.54 8.35
N SER A 102 -8.88 -1.87 8.19
CA SER A 102 -8.48 -0.77 9.09
C SER A 102 -9.49 0.37 9.09
N VAL A 103 -9.96 0.79 7.92
CA VAL A 103 -11.01 1.81 7.79
C VAL A 103 -12.32 1.35 8.43
N GLY A 104 -12.71 0.08 8.24
CA GLY A 104 -13.88 -0.50 8.87
C GLY A 104 -13.79 -0.51 10.40
N LEU A 105 -12.64 -0.89 10.96
CA LEU A 105 -12.41 -0.88 12.41
C LEU A 105 -12.45 0.54 12.99
N LEU A 106 -11.84 1.52 12.30
CA LEU A 106 -11.90 2.92 12.71
C LEU A 106 -13.34 3.47 12.66
N ALA A 107 -14.10 3.15 11.61
CA ALA A 107 -15.51 3.52 11.50
C ALA A 107 -16.35 2.88 12.61
N ALA A 108 -16.16 1.58 12.87
CA ALA A 108 -16.86 0.86 13.93
C ALA A 108 -16.57 1.46 15.31
N ALA A 109 -15.30 1.80 15.58
CA ALA A 109 -14.90 2.45 16.81
C ALA A 109 -15.52 3.85 16.94
N GLY A 110 -15.44 4.68 15.90
CA GLY A 110 -16.02 6.03 15.91
C GLY A 110 -17.54 6.02 16.14
N ILE A 111 -18.27 5.19 15.40
CA ILE A 111 -19.73 5.04 15.57
C ILE A 111 -20.03 4.46 16.95
N GLY A 112 -19.29 3.43 17.38
CA GLY A 112 -19.46 2.79 18.67
C GLY A 112 -19.28 3.75 19.84
N LEU A 113 -18.27 4.61 19.80
CA LEU A 113 -18.06 5.65 20.80
C LEU A 113 -19.22 6.65 20.82
N GLY A 114 -19.72 7.08 19.66
CA GLY A 114 -20.88 7.97 19.56
C GLY A 114 -22.16 7.34 20.11
N VAL A 115 -22.46 6.10 19.70
CA VAL A 115 -23.62 5.35 20.19
C VAL A 115 -23.53 5.09 21.69
N SER A 116 -22.35 4.72 22.19
CA SER A 116 -22.11 4.47 23.62
C SER A 116 -22.31 5.73 24.47
N ALA A 117 -21.96 6.90 23.94
CA ALA A 117 -22.17 8.19 24.60
C ALA A 117 -23.66 8.59 24.68
N ILE A 118 -24.48 8.19 23.68
CA ILE A 118 -25.91 8.52 23.61
C ILE A 118 -26.76 7.53 24.42
N LEU A 119 -26.44 6.23 24.34
CA LEU A 119 -27.24 5.18 24.98
C LEU A 119 -26.98 5.07 26.48
N PRO A 120 -27.97 4.60 27.26
CA PRO A 120 -27.76 4.28 28.68
C PRO A 120 -26.58 3.31 28.87
N ARG A 121 -25.80 3.50 29.95
CA ARG A 121 -24.67 2.64 30.33
C ARG A 121 -25.12 1.30 30.96
N ARG A 122 -26.06 0.62 30.30
CA ARG A 122 -26.54 -0.72 30.66
C ARG A 122 -26.07 -1.71 29.60
N LEU A 123 -25.88 -2.97 30.00
CA LEU A 123 -25.31 -4.00 29.13
C LEU A 123 -26.10 -4.18 27.81
N VAL A 124 -27.42 -4.34 27.88
CA VAL A 124 -28.24 -4.63 26.69
C VAL A 124 -28.21 -3.49 25.65
N PRO A 125 -28.50 -2.21 25.98
CA PRO A 125 -28.37 -1.11 25.01
C PRO A 125 -26.98 -0.99 24.40
N GLN A 126 -25.92 -1.18 25.19
CA GLN A 126 -24.54 -1.08 24.71
C GLN A 126 -24.18 -2.23 23.76
N LEU A 127 -24.62 -3.45 24.03
CA LEU A 127 -24.42 -4.59 23.12
C LEU A 127 -25.17 -4.39 21.80
N LEU A 128 -26.42 -3.92 21.84
CA LEU A 128 -27.18 -3.60 20.63
C LEU A 128 -26.51 -2.46 19.85
N GLY A 129 -26.05 -1.42 20.56
CA GLY A 129 -25.30 -0.32 19.97
C GLY A 129 -23.99 -0.75 19.32
N ALA A 130 -23.24 -1.65 19.95
CA ALA A 130 -22.03 -2.22 19.39
C ALA A 130 -22.32 -3.04 18.12
N GLY A 131 -23.37 -3.87 18.14
CA GLY A 131 -23.81 -4.63 16.96
C GLY A 131 -24.21 -3.70 15.80
N PHE A 132 -24.98 -2.66 16.08
CA PHE A 132 -25.35 -1.63 15.10
C PHE A 132 -24.12 -0.92 14.52
N SER A 133 -23.16 -0.57 15.37
CA SER A 133 -21.92 0.11 14.96
C SER A 133 -21.08 -0.76 14.04
N ALA A 134 -20.94 -2.05 14.36
CA ALA A 134 -20.22 -3.00 13.53
C ALA A 134 -20.88 -3.18 12.15
N LEU A 135 -22.20 -3.37 12.09
CA LEU A 135 -22.94 -3.51 10.84
C LEU A 135 -22.85 -2.24 9.97
N SER A 136 -23.01 -1.07 10.58
CA SER A 136 -22.89 0.23 9.90
C SER A 136 -21.49 0.42 9.33
N ALA A 137 -20.46 0.05 10.09
CA ALA A 137 -19.07 0.15 9.67
C ALA A 137 -18.74 -0.75 8.48
N VAL A 138 -19.26 -1.98 8.43
CA VAL A 138 -19.06 -2.89 7.28
C VAL A 138 -19.58 -2.27 5.98
N GLN A 139 -20.72 -1.58 6.03
CA GLN A 139 -21.31 -0.92 4.86
C GLN A 139 -20.43 0.25 4.35
N ILE A 140 -19.83 0.99 5.28
CA ILE A 140 -18.99 2.16 5.00
C ILE A 140 -17.58 1.75 4.56
N ALA A 141 -17.05 0.65 5.12
CA ALA A 141 -15.67 0.20 4.96
C ALA A 141 -15.25 0.05 3.51
N LYS A 142 -16.12 -0.46 2.63
CA LYS A 142 -15.80 -0.64 1.22
C LYS A 142 -15.54 0.69 0.51
N GLN A 143 -16.45 1.65 0.63
CA GLN A 143 -16.34 2.93 -0.09
C GLN A 143 -15.21 3.80 0.46
N LEU A 144 -15.15 3.95 1.79
CA LEU A 144 -14.07 4.71 2.41
C LEU A 144 -12.72 4.01 2.27
N GLY A 145 -12.70 2.68 2.29
CA GLY A 145 -11.50 1.89 2.03
C GLY A 145 -10.94 2.13 0.64
N THR A 146 -11.78 2.12 -0.40
CA THR A 146 -11.37 2.49 -1.76
C THR A 146 -10.83 3.92 -1.85
N LEU A 147 -11.46 4.88 -1.18
CA LEU A 147 -10.98 6.26 -1.15
C LEU A 147 -9.63 6.38 -0.43
N ALA A 148 -9.47 5.70 0.70
CA ALA A 148 -8.24 5.65 1.46
C ALA A 148 -7.12 4.98 0.66
N GLN A 149 -7.43 3.91 -0.08
CA GLN A 149 -6.47 3.30 -0.99
C GLN A 149 -6.00 4.31 -2.02
N ARG A 150 -6.93 4.88 -2.80
CA ARG A 150 -6.61 5.81 -3.90
C ARG A 150 -5.83 7.06 -3.47
N HIS A 151 -6.11 7.62 -2.30
CA HIS A 151 -5.57 8.92 -1.91
C HIS A 151 -4.53 8.87 -0.79
N VAL A 152 -4.50 7.79 0.00
CA VAL A 152 -3.64 7.70 1.20
C VAL A 152 -2.65 6.55 1.09
N THR A 153 -3.10 5.34 0.79
CA THR A 153 -2.24 4.15 0.91
C THR A 153 -1.58 3.71 -0.39
N THR A 154 -2.05 4.19 -1.55
CA THR A 154 -1.41 3.92 -2.83
C THR A 154 -1.09 5.22 -3.60
N ALA A 155 -0.15 5.09 -4.54
CA ALA A 155 0.25 6.13 -5.48
C ALA A 155 0.74 5.44 -6.76
N LEU A 156 0.54 6.06 -7.94
CA LEU A 156 1.02 5.46 -9.18
C LEU A 156 2.56 5.38 -9.19
N PRO A 157 3.16 4.23 -9.57
CA PRO A 157 4.60 4.09 -9.67
C PRO A 157 5.22 5.13 -10.60
N ARG A 158 6.34 5.72 -10.18
CA ARG A 158 7.16 6.65 -10.97
C ARG A 158 8.62 6.29 -10.76
N ASN A 159 9.34 6.11 -11.87
CA ASN A 159 10.73 5.66 -11.88
C ASN A 159 10.97 4.43 -10.99
N LEU A 160 10.04 3.47 -11.01
CA LEU A 160 10.12 2.24 -10.26
C LEU A 160 10.37 1.08 -11.21
N GLU A 161 11.31 0.21 -10.87
CA GLU A 161 11.58 -1.03 -11.60
C GLU A 161 11.47 -2.25 -10.70
N VAL A 162 11.07 -3.38 -11.31
CA VAL A 162 11.11 -4.70 -10.67
C VAL A 162 12.45 -5.34 -10.97
N VAL A 163 13.22 -5.63 -9.92
CA VAL A 163 14.59 -6.16 -10.02
C VAL A 163 14.59 -7.69 -10.07
N GLY A 164 13.69 -8.33 -9.35
CA GLY A 164 13.60 -9.78 -9.30
C GLY A 164 12.72 -10.31 -8.19
N VAL A 165 12.63 -11.63 -8.10
CA VAL A 165 11.84 -12.34 -7.09
C VAL A 165 12.76 -13.25 -6.28
N ARG A 166 12.65 -13.17 -4.96
CA ARG A 166 13.32 -14.09 -4.04
C ARG A 166 12.30 -14.95 -3.33
N SER A 167 12.41 -16.26 -3.50
CA SER A 167 11.55 -17.22 -2.79
C SER A 167 12.07 -17.45 -1.38
N LEU A 168 11.15 -17.44 -0.42
CA LEU A 168 11.38 -17.62 1.00
C LEU A 168 10.44 -18.71 1.49
N THR A 169 10.99 -19.77 2.04
CA THR A 169 10.22 -20.84 2.67
C THR A 169 10.36 -20.71 4.17
N ASP A 170 9.23 -20.62 4.89
CA ASP A 170 9.27 -20.62 6.35
C ASP A 170 9.54 -22.03 6.92
N GLY A 171 9.83 -22.12 8.22
CA GLY A 171 10.06 -23.40 8.90
C GLY A 171 8.84 -24.34 8.93
N LEU A 172 7.66 -23.85 8.55
CA LEU A 172 6.42 -24.61 8.44
C LEU A 172 6.15 -25.07 6.99
N GLY A 173 7.07 -24.80 6.05
CA GLY A 173 6.97 -25.19 4.65
C GLY A 173 6.07 -24.29 3.79
N ARG A 174 5.66 -23.12 4.29
CA ARG A 174 4.85 -22.17 3.51
C ARG A 174 5.75 -21.36 2.58
N SER A 175 5.36 -21.27 1.31
CA SER A 175 6.02 -20.44 0.31
C SER A 175 5.60 -18.97 0.45
N SER A 176 6.59 -18.10 0.51
CA SER A 176 6.43 -16.66 0.33
C SER A 176 7.45 -16.17 -0.68
N HIS A 177 7.14 -15.11 -1.40
CA HIS A 177 8.02 -14.54 -2.40
C HIS A 177 8.18 -13.06 -2.16
N PHE A 178 9.40 -12.57 -2.16
CA PHE A 178 9.69 -11.14 -2.09
C PHE A 178 10.01 -10.63 -3.48
N VAL A 179 9.13 -9.77 -4.02
CA VAL A 179 9.36 -9.03 -5.25
C VAL A 179 10.15 -7.79 -4.91
N GLN A 180 11.40 -7.74 -5.34
CA GLN A 180 12.30 -6.62 -5.08
C GLN A 180 12.10 -5.52 -6.11
N THR A 181 12.04 -4.28 -5.64
CA THR A 181 11.91 -3.10 -6.48
C THR A 181 13.07 -2.14 -6.26
N GLN A 182 13.35 -1.31 -7.26
CA GLN A 182 14.35 -0.25 -7.20
C GLN A 182 13.78 1.04 -7.79
N PHE A 183 13.99 2.15 -7.10
CA PHE A 183 13.69 3.47 -7.63
C PHE A 183 14.90 3.98 -8.42
N ILE A 184 14.66 4.49 -9.62
CA ILE A 184 15.67 5.02 -10.53
C ILE A 184 15.59 6.55 -10.49
N GLY A 185 16.75 7.18 -10.30
CA GLY A 185 16.91 8.62 -10.28
C GLY A 185 17.22 9.15 -11.67
#